data_AF-A0AAV1VH19-F1
#
_entry.id   AF-A0AAV1VH19-F1
#
_cell.length_a   1.000
_cell.length_b   1.000
_cell.length_c   1.000
_cell.angle_alpha   90.00
_cell.angle_beta   90.00
_cell.angle_gamma   90.00
#
_symmetry.space_group_name_H-M   'P 1'
#
loop_
_entity.id
_entity.type
_entity.pdbx_description
1 polymer ?
#
loop_
_entity_poly.entity_id
_entity_poly.type
_entity_poly.pdbx_seq_one_letter_code
_entity_poly.pdbx_strand_id
1 'polypeptide(L)' 'MYVTLRMVIAFAKYFRWTIDQLDVVTAFLYGVMKEQVFCVIPEGVELQGSFDCLELVKAIYGLKQA' A
#
# COMPACT_ATOMS: atom_id res chain seq x y z
N MET A 1 -6.41 -0.11 -18.30
CA MET A 1 -6.62 -0.57 -16.91
C MET A 1 -7.40 0.45 -16.07
N TYR A 2 -8.46 1.10 -16.57
CA TYR A 2 -9.32 1.99 -15.74
C TYR A 2 -10.79 1.97 -16.17
N VAL A 3 -11.21 0.97 -16.96
CA VAL A 3 -12.58 0.89 -17.49
C VAL A 3 -13.60 0.79 -16.36
N THR A 4 -13.34 -0.05 -15.35
CA THR A 4 -14.21 -0.22 -14.19
C THR A 4 -14.37 1.07 -13.39
N LEU A 5 -13.26 1.78 -13.11
CA LEU A 5 -13.31 3.05 -12.38
C LEU A 5 -14.14 4.10 -13.14
N ARG A 6 -13.91 4.23 -14.45
CA ARG A 6 -14.66 5.17 -15.30
C ARG A 6 -16.15 4.81 -15.36
N MET A 7 -16.49 3.52 -15.41
CA MET A 7 -17.89 3.08 -15.36
C MET A 7 -18.56 3.43 -14.03
N VAL A 8 -17.89 3.19 -12.90
CA VAL A 8 -18.42 3.55 -11.57
C VAL A 8 -18.67 5.06 -11.46
N ILE A 9 -17.75 5.89 -11.93
CA ILE A 9 -17.93 7.36 -11.95
C ILE A 9 -19.09 7.75 -12.88
N ALA A 10 -19.21 7.12 -14.05
CA ALA A 10 -20.31 7.38 -14.98
C ALA A 10 -21.68 7.02 -14.37
N PHE A 11 -21.78 5.90 -13.64
CA PHE A 11 -22.99 5.52 -12.91
C PHE A 11 -23.31 6.50 -11.79
N ALA A 12 -22.32 6.88 -10.97
CA ALA A 12 -22.53 7.87 -9.92
C ALA A 12 -23.05 9.19 -10.51
N LYS A 13 -22.54 9.63 -11.67
CA LYS A 13 -23.05 10.81 -12.36
C LYS A 13 -24.48 10.61 -12.88
N TYR A 14 -24.79 9.46 -13.47
CA TYR A 14 -26.12 9.13 -13.98
C TYR A 14 -27.18 9.15 -12.87
N PHE A 15 -26.88 8.56 -11.72
CA PHE A 15 -27.77 8.52 -10.55
C PHE A 15 -27.69 9.76 -9.66
N ARG A 16 -26.90 10.77 -10.05
CA ARG A 16 -26.63 11.99 -9.26
C ARG A 16 -26.15 11.72 -7.84
N TRP A 17 -25.35 10.69 -7.66
CA TRP A 17 -24.68 10.41 -6.39
C TRP A 17 -23.55 11.40 -6.14
N THR A 18 -23.43 11.84 -4.90
CA THR A 18 -22.27 12.61 -4.44
C THR A 18 -21.06 11.70 -4.41
N ILE A 19 -19.94 12.17 -4.95
CA ILE A 19 -18.67 11.45 -4.93
C ILE A 19 -17.72 12.23 -4.03
N ASP A 20 -17.32 11.61 -2.93
CA ASP A 20 -16.28 12.12 -2.05
C ASP A 20 -15.01 11.28 -2.24
N GLN A 21 -13.89 11.96 -2.50
CA GLN A 21 -12.59 11.29 -2.59
C GLN A 21 -11.93 11.29 -1.22
N LEU A 22 -11.57 10.10 -0.75
CA LEU A 22 -10.89 9.93 0.52
C LEU A 22 -9.52 9.31 0.28
N ASP A 23 -8.47 10.04 0.63
CA ASP A 23 -7.10 9.56 0.58
C ASP A 23 -6.72 8.99 1.95
N VAL A 24 -6.62 7.66 2.04
CA VAL A 24 -6.29 6.97 3.28
C VAL A 24 -4.77 6.78 3.34
N VAL A 25 -4.07 7.66 4.05
CA VAL A 25 -2.61 7.58 4.27
C VAL A 25 -2.19 6.22 4.84
N THR A 26 -3.05 5.60 5.65
CA THR A 26 -2.76 4.32 6.31
C THR A 26 -3.21 3.08 5.54
N ALA A 27 -3.78 3.20 4.33
CA ALA A 27 -4.27 2.04 3.59
C ALA A 27 -3.15 1.03 3.30
N PHE A 28 -1.92 1.51 3.12
CA PHE A 28 -0.75 0.66 2.95
C PHE A 28 -0.24 0.08 4.28
N LEU A 29 -0.25 0.84 5.37
CA LEU A 29 0.31 0.40 6.65
C LEU A 29 -0.51 -0.69 7.36
N TYR A 30 -1.80 -0.83 7.04
CA TYR A 30 -2.67 -1.89 7.58
C TYR A 30 -2.84 -3.09 6.63
N GLY A 31 -2.25 -3.04 5.44
CA GLY A 31 -2.20 -4.19 4.55
C GLY A 31 -1.36 -5.29 5.18
N VAL A 32 -2.01 -6.39 5.59
CA VAL A 32 -1.27 -7.59 6.02
C VAL A 32 -0.46 -8.07 4.83
N MET A 33 0.86 -8.15 5.01
CA MET A 33 1.77 -8.67 4.01
C MET A 33 1.43 -10.14 3.74
N LYS A 34 0.95 -10.45 2.53
CA LYS A 34 0.70 -11.83 2.09
C LYS A 34 1.99 -12.57 1.77
N GLU A 35 3.04 -11.83 1.42
CA GLU A 35 4.34 -12.34 1.01
C GLU A 35 5.40 -11.91 2.02
N GLN A 36 6.39 -12.77 2.27
CA GLN A 36 7.55 -12.40 3.07
C GLN A 36 8.51 -11.58 2.20
N VAL A 37 8.68 -10.31 2.55
CA VAL A 37 9.63 -9.40 1.89
C VAL A 37 10.71 -9.04 2.89
N PHE A 38 11.95 -9.17 2.45
CA PHE A 38 13.14 -8.76 3.21
C PHE A 38 13.72 -7.48 2.62
N CYS A 39 14.17 -6.58 3.48
CA CYS A 39 14.83 -5.33 3.10
C CYS A 39 16.27 -5.30 3.60
N VAL A 40 17.09 -4.52 2.89
CA VAL A 40 18.43 -4.16 3.34
C VAL A 40 18.31 -3.32 4.62
N ILE A 41 19.26 -3.50 5.52
CA ILE A 41 19.34 -2.74 6.76
C ILE A 41 19.58 -1.27 6.42
N PRO A 42 18.71 -0.34 6.88
CA PRO A 42 18.90 1.07 6.61
C PRO A 42 20.13 1.61 7.33
N GLU A 43 20.79 2.61 6.72
CA GLU A 43 21.90 3.32 7.35
C GLU A 43 21.45 3.95 8.67
N GLY A 44 22.26 3.77 9.72
CA GLY A 44 21.98 4.29 11.06
C GLY A 44 21.19 3.36 11.98
N VAL A 45 20.87 2.13 11.55
CA VAL A 45 20.29 1.10 12.43
C VAL A 45 21.40 0.19 12.98
N GLU A 46 21.64 0.26 14.29
CA GLU A 46 22.52 -0.68 14.98
C GLU A 46 21.72 -1.92 15.40
N LEU A 47 22.04 -3.06 14.79
CA LEU A 47 21.46 -4.35 15.17
C LEU A 47 22.40 -5.09 16.13
N GLN A 48 21.84 -5.61 17.22
CA GLN A 48 22.57 -6.49 18.13
C GLN A 48 22.65 -7.91 17.52
N GLY A 49 23.55 -8.10 16.56
CA GLY A 49 23.79 -9.38 15.91
C GLY A 49 24.25 -9.25 14.45
N SER A 50 24.70 -10.35 13.86
CA SER A 50 25.03 -10.42 12.43
C SER A 50 23.77 -10.73 11.63
N PHE A 51 23.00 -9.69 11.30
CA PHE A 51 21.85 -9.79 10.40
C PHE A 51 22.21 -9.18 9.05
N ASP A 52 21.83 -9.84 7.97
CA ASP A 52 22.06 -9.34 6.61
C ASP A 52 20.83 -8.60 6.03
N CYS A 53 19.65 -8.82 6.62
CA CYS A 53 18.38 -8.23 6.18
C CYS A 53 17.33 -8.18 7.30
N LEU A 54 16.27 -7.40 7.07
CA LEU A 54 15.12 -7.24 7.97
C LEU A 54 13.83 -7.69 7.27
N GLU A 55 12.93 -8.39 7.98
CA GLU A 55 11.61 -8.74 7.47
C GLU A 55 10.63 -7.56 7.61
N LEU A 56 9.93 -7.24 6.52
CA LEU A 56 8.85 -6.26 6.52
C LEU A 56 7.57 -6.89 7.06
N VAL A 57 7.20 -6.56 8.29
CA VAL A 57 5.95 -7.05 8.92
C VAL A 57 4.71 -6.29 8.41
N LYS A 58 4.90 -5.07 7.89
CA LYS A 58 3.83 -4.21 7.35
C LYS A 58 4.26 -3.63 6.02
N ALA A 59 3.29 -3.44 5.11
CA ALA A 59 3.58 -2.80 3.84
C ALA A 59 3.95 -1.32 4.04
N ILE A 60 5.00 -0.89 3.35
CA ILE A 60 5.48 0.49 3.31
C ILE A 60 4.95 1.20 2.06
N TYR A 61 4.91 2.53 2.09
CA TYR A 61 4.43 3.31 0.96
C TYR A 61 5.26 3.05 -0.31
N GLY A 62 4.58 2.91 -1.45
CA GLY A 62 5.23 2.65 -2.73
C GLY A 62 5.66 1.19 -2.95
N LEU A 63 5.39 0.29 -2.00
CA LEU A 63 5.59 -1.14 -2.20
C LEU A 63 4.60 -1.66 -3.25
N LYS A 64 5.10 -1.95 -4.45
CA LYS A 64 4.31 -2.52 -5.53
C LYS A 64 4.12 -4.02 -5.26
N GLN A 65 3.03 -4.38 -4.59
CA GLN A 65 2.56 -5.76 -4.58
C GLN A 65 2.02 -6.05 -5.99
N ALA A 66 2.68 -6.98 -6.69
CA ALA A 66 2.34 -7.37 -8.06
C ALA A 66 1.02 -8.15 -8.11
#